data_AF-A0A1H1R6W6-F1
#
_entry.id   AF-A0A1H1R6W6-F1
#
_cell.length_a   1.000
_cell.length_b   1.000
_cell.length_c   1.000
_cell.angle_alpha   90.00
_cell.angle_beta   90.00
_cell.angle_gamma   90.00
#
_symmetry.space_group_name_H-M   'P 1'
#
loop_
_entity.id
_entity.type
_entity.pdbx_description
1 polymer ?
#
loop_
_entity_poly.entity_id
_entity_poly.type
_entity_poly.pdbx_seq_one_letter_code
_entity_poly.pdbx_strand_id
1 'polypeptide(L)'
;MSDTAPDAPGDAPDAAAEPTAQPARSLRRSLASVLLTFELIIIFLAALVIWGLSREDGGPFGLPTWVPLAAGGVLILLTLATIALLRFEWAYVLGWALQVLILAAGLLNPAMYLIGAIFGGMWAYCMIVGARIDRARAAEAAPGTEPGKEPA
;
A
#
# COMPACT_ATOMS: atom_id res chain seq x y z
N MET A 1 -65.19 7.86 -40.62
CA MET A 1 -65.03 9.28 -40.28
C MET A 1 -64.17 9.32 -39.03
N SER A 2 -62.94 9.77 -39.21
CA SER A 2 -61.92 10.32 -38.29
C SER A 2 -61.91 9.84 -36.82
N ASP A 3 -60.87 9.14 -36.33
CA ASP A 3 -59.50 9.61 -36.00
C ASP A 3 -59.39 10.13 -34.55
N THR A 4 -58.48 9.55 -33.76
CA THR A 4 -57.49 10.19 -32.85
C THR A 4 -56.88 9.12 -31.92
N ALA A 5 -55.60 8.76 -32.12
CA ALA A 5 -54.75 8.11 -31.11
C ALA A 5 -54.15 9.18 -30.16
N PRO A 6 -53.62 8.81 -28.97
CA PRO A 6 -52.20 8.41 -28.94
C PRO A 6 -51.83 7.29 -27.95
N ASP A 7 -50.83 6.50 -28.36
CA ASP A 7 -49.92 5.73 -27.51
C ASP A 7 -49.33 6.58 -26.38
N ALA A 8 -49.27 6.02 -25.17
CA ALA A 8 -48.38 6.46 -24.12
C ALA A 8 -47.44 5.29 -23.75
N PRO A 9 -46.13 5.40 -24.04
CA PRO A 9 -45.12 4.42 -23.67
C PRO A 9 -44.63 4.65 -22.23
N GLY A 10 -44.28 3.56 -21.55
CA GLY A 10 -43.71 3.61 -20.20
C GLY A 10 -43.26 2.24 -19.69
N ASP A 11 -42.41 1.56 -20.44
CA ASP A 11 -41.30 0.75 -19.89
C ASP A 11 -40.60 1.55 -18.76
N ALA A 12 -40.03 1.00 -17.69
CA ALA A 12 -39.51 -0.31 -17.39
C ALA A 12 -39.47 -0.46 -15.85
N PRO A 13 -39.38 -1.70 -15.33
CA PRO A 13 -39.06 -1.95 -13.92
C PRO A 13 -37.83 -1.15 -13.49
N ASP A 14 -37.93 -0.61 -12.27
CA ASP A 14 -36.85 -0.11 -11.42
C ASP A 14 -35.50 -0.66 -11.91
N ALA A 15 -34.79 0.18 -12.69
CA ALA A 15 -33.48 -0.11 -13.20
C ALA A 15 -32.58 -0.21 -11.97
N ALA A 16 -32.56 -1.42 -11.41
CA ALA A 16 -31.64 -1.87 -10.39
C ALA A 16 -30.29 -1.30 -10.80
N ALA A 17 -29.84 -0.30 -10.03
CA ALA A 17 -28.51 0.26 -10.18
C ALA A 17 -27.56 -0.92 -10.08
N GLU A 18 -27.11 -1.42 -11.24
CA GLU A 18 -26.14 -2.49 -11.31
C GLU A 18 -24.99 -2.05 -10.40
N PRO A 19 -24.60 -2.85 -9.39
CA PRO A 19 -23.43 -2.55 -8.60
C PRO A 19 -22.25 -2.52 -9.56
N THR A 20 -21.89 -1.32 -10.05
CA THR A 20 -20.75 -1.09 -10.92
C THR A 20 -19.56 -1.73 -10.24
N ALA A 21 -19.12 -2.87 -10.78
CA ALA A 21 -18.09 -3.70 -10.19
C ALA A 21 -16.87 -2.81 -9.90
N GLN A 22 -16.60 -2.55 -8.62
CA GLN A 22 -15.50 -1.67 -8.24
C GLN A 22 -14.21 -2.26 -8.83
N PRO A 23 -13.36 -1.45 -9.48
CA PRO A 23 -12.11 -1.94 -10.06
C PRO A 23 -11.32 -2.65 -8.96
N ALA A 24 -11.02 -3.93 -9.18
CA ALA A 24 -10.30 -4.75 -8.22
C ALA A 24 -8.92 -4.12 -7.96
N ARG A 25 -8.76 -3.47 -6.80
CA ARG A 25 -7.50 -2.84 -6.40
C ARG A 25 -6.41 -3.91 -6.38
N SER A 26 -5.24 -3.61 -6.93
CA SER A 26 -4.06 -4.49 -6.88
C SER A 26 -3.82 -5.00 -5.45
N LEU A 27 -3.70 -6.33 -5.32
CA LEU A 27 -3.48 -6.96 -4.02
C LEU A 27 -2.11 -6.57 -3.47
N ARG A 28 -1.09 -6.50 -4.34
CA ARG A 28 0.25 -6.01 -3.98
C ARG A 28 0.18 -4.65 -3.31
N ARG A 29 -0.59 -3.71 -3.87
CA ARG A 29 -0.74 -2.35 -3.35
C ARG A 29 -1.44 -2.32 -1.99
N SER A 30 -2.51 -3.11 -1.82
CA SER A 30 -3.24 -3.17 -0.56
C SER A 30 -2.37 -3.74 0.57
N LEU A 31 -1.68 -4.85 0.31
CA LEU A 31 -0.75 -5.46 1.27
C LEU A 31 0.38 -4.48 1.64
N ALA A 32 1.04 -3.89 0.66
CA ALA A 32 2.11 -2.93 0.89
C ALA A 32 1.66 -1.71 1.70
N SER A 33 0.46 -1.19 1.43
CA SER A 33 -0.11 -0.08 2.20
C SER A 33 -0.37 -0.46 3.65
N VAL A 34 -0.97 -1.63 3.90
CA VAL A 34 -1.23 -2.10 5.27
C VAL A 34 0.08 -2.26 6.04
N LEU A 35 1.09 -2.87 5.42
CA LEU A 35 2.41 -3.05 6.02
C LEU A 35 3.07 -1.72 6.38
N LEU A 36 3.11 -0.76 5.46
CA LEU A 36 3.71 0.55 5.71
C LEU A 36 2.97 1.35 6.78
N THR A 37 1.65 1.17 6.92
CA THR A 37 0.89 1.79 8.02
C THR A 37 1.31 1.22 9.38
N PHE A 38 1.50 -0.09 9.49
CA PHE A 38 2.03 -0.69 10.73
C PHE A 38 3.49 -0.26 10.98
N GLU A 39 4.30 -0.18 9.93
CA GLU A 39 5.67 0.33 10.01
C GLU A 39 5.71 1.77 10.53
N LEU A 40 4.77 2.62 10.12
CA LEU A 40 4.68 3.99 10.59
C LEU A 40 4.50 4.07 12.11
N ILE A 41 3.70 3.18 12.69
CA ILE A 41 3.53 3.06 14.13
C ILE A 41 4.85 2.64 14.79
N ILE A 42 5.56 1.70 14.19
CA ILE A 42 6.86 1.22 14.68
C ILE A 42 7.90 2.33 14.65
N ILE A 43 8.04 3.07 13.56
CA ILE A 43 8.97 4.20 13.44
C ILE A 43 8.68 5.24 14.52
N PHE A 44 7.41 5.55 14.77
CA PHE A 44 7.00 6.46 15.83
C PHE A 44 7.41 5.97 17.21
N LEU A 45 7.10 4.71 17.54
CA LEU A 45 7.49 4.11 18.82
C LEU A 45 9.01 4.01 18.97
N ALA A 46 9.72 3.63 17.92
CA ALA A 46 11.17 3.56 17.88
C ALA A 46 11.81 4.92 18.18
N ALA A 47 11.29 6.00 17.57
CA ALA A 47 11.76 7.35 17.83
C ALA A 47 11.56 7.75 19.30
N LEU A 48 10.42 7.41 19.90
CA LEU A 48 10.15 7.66 21.32
C LEU A 48 11.06 6.84 22.24
N VAL A 49 11.29 5.56 21.93
CA VAL A 49 12.17 4.68 22.71
C VAL A 49 13.61 5.19 22.67
N ILE A 50 14.14 5.47 21.47
CA ILE A 50 15.51 5.99 21.31
C ILE A 50 15.64 7.34 22.01
N TRP A 51 14.65 8.23 21.85
CA TRP A 51 14.63 9.51 22.56
C TRP A 51 14.62 9.34 24.08
N GLY A 52 13.81 8.41 24.60
CA GLY A 52 13.73 8.10 26.03
C GLY A 52 15.08 7.65 26.60
N LEU A 53 15.74 6.71 25.92
CA LEU A 53 17.09 6.22 26.28
C LEU A 53 18.14 7.34 26.19
N SER A 54 18.01 8.22 25.19
CA SER A 54 18.93 9.34 24.98
C SER A 54 18.92 10.39 26.11
N ARG A 55 17.88 10.43 26.95
CA ARG A 55 17.83 11.35 28.09
C ARG A 55 18.77 10.96 29.23
N GLU A 56 19.08 9.67 29.34
CA GLU A 56 19.95 9.12 30.39
C GLU A 56 21.43 9.19 29.96
N ASP A 57 21.70 8.89 28.68
CA ASP A 57 23.07 8.72 28.15
C ASP A 57 23.65 9.98 27.46
N GLY A 58 22.91 11.11 27.43
CA GLY A 58 23.38 12.36 26.82
C GLY A 58 23.25 12.44 25.29
N GLY A 59 22.55 11.50 24.68
CA GLY A 59 22.24 11.47 23.25
C GLY A 59 23.11 10.51 22.43
N PRO A 60 22.58 9.91 21.35
CA PRO A 60 23.33 8.96 20.55
C PRO A 60 24.49 9.68 19.84
N PHE A 61 25.69 9.10 19.87
CA PHE A 61 26.86 9.65 19.16
C PHE A 61 27.25 11.09 19.55
N GLY A 62 26.89 11.56 20.74
CA GLY A 62 27.14 12.93 21.20
C GLY A 62 26.24 13.99 20.54
N LEU A 63 25.17 13.56 19.87
CA LEU A 63 24.19 14.44 19.25
C LEU A 63 23.18 14.97 20.27
N PRO A 64 22.57 16.15 20.01
CA PRO A 64 21.49 16.67 20.86
C PRO A 64 20.34 15.68 21.04
N THR A 65 19.73 15.67 22.22
CA THR A 65 18.64 14.75 22.58
C THR A 65 17.39 14.88 21.71
N TRP A 66 17.20 15.97 20.95
CA TRP A 66 16.07 16.13 20.02
C TRP A 66 16.27 15.41 18.68
N VAL A 67 17.51 15.02 18.34
CA VAL A 67 17.84 14.43 17.03
C VAL A 67 17.07 13.13 16.74
N PRO A 68 16.91 12.18 17.69
CA PRO A 68 16.10 10.99 17.45
C PRO A 68 14.64 11.29 17.05
N LEU A 69 14.04 12.32 17.64
CA LEU A 69 12.67 12.73 17.30
C LEU A 69 12.60 13.36 15.91
N ALA A 70 13.58 14.19 15.55
CA ALA A 70 13.64 14.77 14.21
C ALA A 70 13.85 13.69 13.13
N ALA A 71 14.78 12.75 13.36
CA ALA A 71 15.01 11.63 12.46
C ALA A 71 13.77 10.74 12.31
N GLY A 72 13.11 10.41 13.42
CA GLY A 72 11.85 9.68 13.43
C GLY A 72 10.74 10.42 12.67
N GLY A 73 10.61 11.73 12.88
CA GLY A 73 9.65 12.58 12.16
C GLY A 73 9.89 12.58 10.65
N VAL A 74 11.14 12.68 10.21
CA VAL A 74 11.50 12.59 8.79
C VAL A 74 11.14 11.21 8.22
N LEU A 75 11.43 10.13 8.94
CA LEU A 75 11.06 8.77 8.50
C LEU A 75 9.54 8.59 8.42
N ILE A 76 8.77 9.12 9.37
CA ILE A 76 7.30 9.10 9.33
C ILE A 76 6.80 9.80 8.06
N LEU A 77 7.31 11.00 7.74
CA LEU A 77 6.93 11.74 6.55
C LEU A 77 7.29 10.98 5.26
N LEU A 78 8.47 10.36 5.22
CA LEU A 78 8.89 9.53 4.08
C LEU A 78 7.98 8.30 3.92
N THR A 79 7.60 7.64 5.02
CA THR A 79 6.68 6.50 5.00
C THR A 79 5.30 6.93 4.51
N LEU A 80 4.75 8.05 4.99
CA LEU A 80 3.48 8.61 4.51
C LEU A 80 3.54 8.96 3.02
N ALA A 81 4.60 9.62 2.58
CA ALA A 81 4.82 9.94 1.18
C ALA A 81 4.87 8.66 0.34
N THR A 82 5.56 7.62 0.82
CA THR A 82 5.65 6.32 0.15
C THR A 82 4.26 5.68 0.01
N ILE A 83 3.46 5.64 1.08
CA ILE A 83 2.07 5.16 1.05
C ILE A 83 1.24 5.90 -0.01
N ALA A 84 1.36 7.23 -0.09
CA ALA A 84 0.66 8.02 -1.09
C ALA A 84 1.15 7.75 -2.54
N LEU A 85 2.43 7.43 -2.68
CA LEU A 85 3.09 7.17 -3.96
C LEU A 85 2.97 5.72 -4.45
N LEU A 86 2.44 4.78 -3.64
CA LEU A 86 2.25 3.36 -4.00
C LEU A 86 1.40 3.10 -5.26
N ARG A 87 0.81 4.14 -5.87
CA ARG A 87 0.19 4.07 -7.20
C ARG A 87 1.21 3.96 -8.33
N PHE A 88 2.48 4.31 -8.09
CA PHE A 88 3.57 4.25 -9.05
C PHE A 88 4.48 3.06 -8.76
N GLU A 89 4.94 2.37 -9.80
CA GLU A 89 5.78 1.18 -9.63
C GLU A 89 7.16 1.49 -9.01
N TRP A 90 7.69 2.70 -9.20
CA TRP A 90 8.96 3.09 -8.59
C TRP A 90 8.86 3.29 -7.07
N ALA A 91 7.65 3.49 -6.52
CA ALA A 91 7.46 3.62 -5.08
C ALA A 91 7.83 2.35 -4.31
N TYR A 92 7.85 1.18 -4.96
CA TYR A 92 8.32 -0.05 -4.34
C TYR A 92 9.82 -0.03 -4.05
N VAL A 93 10.61 0.69 -4.86
CA VAL A 93 12.05 0.92 -4.60
C VAL A 93 12.22 1.82 -3.38
N LEU A 94 11.36 2.84 -3.23
CA LEU A 94 11.36 3.71 -2.05
C LEU A 94 11.02 2.93 -0.77
N GLY A 95 10.08 1.97 -0.86
CA GLY A 95 9.81 1.06 0.25
C GLY A 95 11.02 0.20 0.65
N TRP A 96 11.79 -0.32 -0.33
CA TRP A 96 13.06 -0.99 -0.03
C TRP A 96 14.08 -0.08 0.64
N ALA A 97 14.19 1.17 0.20
CA ALA A 97 15.05 2.17 0.84
C ALA A 97 14.63 2.42 2.30
N LEU A 98 13.32 2.52 2.58
CA LEU A 98 12.81 2.63 3.95
C LEU A 98 13.19 1.43 4.81
N GLN A 99 13.09 0.21 4.28
CA GLN A 99 13.48 -0.99 5.03
C GLN A 99 14.96 -0.98 5.42
N VAL A 100 15.84 -0.54 4.52
CA VAL A 100 17.27 -0.36 4.82
C VAL A 100 17.48 0.72 5.88
N LEU A 101 16.75 1.83 5.82
CA LEU A 101 16.83 2.90 6.83
C LEU A 101 16.37 2.43 8.21
N ILE A 102 15.31 1.62 8.28
CA ILE A 102 14.81 1.04 9.54
C ILE A 102 15.83 0.04 10.10
N LEU A 103 16.40 -0.82 9.26
CA LEU A 103 17.49 -1.71 9.69
C LEU A 103 18.71 -0.93 10.18
N ALA A 104 19.05 0.18 9.53
CA ALA A 104 20.13 1.06 9.99
C ALA A 104 19.81 1.74 11.34
N ALA A 105 18.52 1.97 11.66
CA ALA A 105 18.13 2.41 13.00
C ALA A 105 18.47 1.37 14.08
N GLY A 106 18.71 0.10 13.70
CA GLY A 106 19.30 -0.95 14.53
C GLY A 106 20.61 -0.58 15.19
N LEU A 107 21.40 0.32 14.58
CA LEU A 107 22.63 0.83 15.18
C LEU A 107 22.37 1.68 16.42
N LEU A 108 21.21 2.33 16.50
CA LEU A 108 20.81 3.17 17.64
C LEU A 108 20.14 2.31 18.71
N ASN A 109 19.32 1.34 18.30
CA ASN A 109 18.70 0.37 19.19
C ASN A 109 18.68 -1.01 18.54
N PRO A 110 19.43 -2.00 19.06
CA PRO A 110 19.52 -3.33 18.46
C PRO A 110 18.18 -4.05 18.25
N ALA A 111 17.13 -3.71 19.04
CA ALA A 111 15.80 -4.27 18.84
C ALA A 111 15.21 -3.93 17.44
N MET A 112 15.63 -2.82 16.84
CA MET A 112 15.19 -2.42 15.50
C MET A 112 15.72 -3.33 14.40
N TYR A 113 16.83 -4.06 14.62
CA TYR A 113 17.25 -5.08 13.65
C TYR A 113 16.23 -6.21 13.52
N LEU A 114 15.70 -6.68 14.65
CA LEU A 114 14.69 -7.74 14.64
C LEU A 114 13.41 -7.25 13.96
N ILE A 115 12.96 -6.05 14.31
CA ILE A 115 11.74 -5.46 13.78
C ILE A 115 11.87 -5.18 12.28
N GLY A 116 12.95 -4.50 11.88
CA GLY A 116 13.24 -4.22 10.47
C GLY A 116 13.45 -5.48 9.64
N ALA A 117 14.01 -6.55 10.21
CA ALA A 117 14.12 -7.83 9.52
C ALA A 117 12.75 -8.48 9.28
N ILE A 118 11.86 -8.47 10.28
CA ILE A 118 10.50 -9.01 10.16
C ILE A 118 9.71 -8.22 9.12
N PHE A 119 9.69 -6.89 9.23
CA PHE A 119 8.93 -6.04 8.32
C PHE A 119 9.53 -5.99 6.92
N GLY A 120 10.86 -5.96 6.80
CA GLY A 120 11.56 -6.06 5.52
C GLY A 120 11.33 -7.40 4.83
N GLY A 121 11.33 -8.51 5.58
CA GLY A 121 10.99 -9.84 5.07
C GLY A 121 9.53 -9.92 4.61
N MET A 122 8.61 -9.37 5.40
CA MET A 122 7.19 -9.31 5.07
C MET A 122 6.93 -8.40 3.85
N TRP A 123 7.66 -7.28 3.73
CA TRP A 123 7.65 -6.42 2.55
C TRP A 123 8.09 -7.18 1.29
N ALA A 124 9.23 -7.87 1.35
CA ALA A 124 9.73 -8.68 0.25
C ALA A 124 8.72 -9.77 -0.16
N TYR A 125 8.12 -10.45 0.83
CA TYR A 125 7.09 -11.45 0.59
C TYR A 125 5.87 -10.84 -0.12
N CYS A 126 5.34 -9.71 0.36
CA CYS A 126 4.21 -9.03 -0.25
C CYS A 126 4.49 -8.56 -1.69
N MET A 127 5.73 -8.16 -1.99
CA MET A 127 6.13 -7.80 -3.35
C MET A 127 6.12 -9.01 -4.29
N ILE A 128 6.69 -10.14 -3.85
CA ILE A 128 6.78 -11.37 -4.66
C ILE A 128 5.40 -11.99 -4.87
N VAL A 129 4.66 -12.21 -3.78
CA VAL A 129 3.35 -12.87 -3.81
C VAL A 129 2.28 -11.98 -4.42
N GLY A 130 2.27 -10.70 -4.07
CA GLY A 130 1.34 -9.72 -4.64
C GLY A 130 1.51 -9.63 -6.16
N ALA A 131 2.75 -9.55 -6.66
CA ALA A 131 3.00 -9.51 -8.10
C ALA A 131 2.60 -10.82 -8.80
N ARG A 132 2.80 -11.98 -8.15
CA ARG A 132 2.39 -13.28 -8.70
C ARG A 132 0.87 -13.40 -8.82
N ILE A 133 0.13 -13.00 -7.79
CA ILE A 133 -1.33 -13.08 -7.77
C ILE A 133 -1.94 -12.04 -8.73
N ASP A 134 -1.41 -10.82 -8.75
CA ASP A 134 -1.88 -9.78 -9.66
C ASP A 134 -1.69 -10.20 -11.13
N ARG A 135 -0.58 -10.86 -11.48
CA ARG A 135 -0.36 -11.42 -12.84
C ARG A 135 -1.33 -12.56 -13.17
N ALA A 136 -1.61 -13.46 -12.23
CA ALA A 136 -2.56 -14.55 -12.45
C ALA A 136 -3.97 -14.01 -12.72
N ARG A 137 -4.42 -13.04 -11.92
CA ARG A 137 -5.73 -12.37 -12.11
C ARG A 137 -5.81 -11.61 -13.43
N ALA A 138 -4.72 -10.98 -13.87
CA ALA A 138 -4.68 -10.30 -15.16
C ALA A 138 -4.80 -11.28 -16.36
N ALA A 139 -4.23 -12.48 -16.24
CA ALA A 139 -4.34 -13.52 -17.27
C ALA A 139 -5.75 -14.13 -17.35
N GLU A 140 -6.43 -14.30 -16.21
CA GLU A 140 -7.82 -14.78 -16.14
C GLU A 140 -8.84 -13.76 -16.67
N ALA A 141 -8.53 -12.46 -16.56
CA ALA A 141 -9.38 -11.38 -17.04
C ALA A 141 -9.24 -11.07 -18.54
N ALA A 142 -8.26 -11.68 -19.24
CA ALA A 142 -8.14 -11.56 -20.69
C ALA A 142 -9.29 -12.34 -21.37
N PRO A 143 -10.22 -11.68 -22.09
CA PRO A 143 -11.36 -12.34 -22.70
C PRO A 143 -10.87 -13.43 -23.67
N GLY A 144 -11.35 -14.65 -23.49
CA GLY A 144 -11.11 -15.74 -24.43
C GLY A 144 -11.51 -15.33 -25.84
N THR A 145 -10.62 -15.58 -26.79
CA THR A 145 -10.90 -15.64 -28.23
C THR A 145 -12.22 -16.38 -28.44
N GLU A 146 -13.29 -15.67 -28.81
CA GLU A 146 -14.51 -16.31 -29.29
C GLU A 146 -14.15 -17.08 -30.57
N PRO A 147 -14.27 -18.43 -30.61
CA PRO A 147 -14.24 -19.16 -31.87
C PRO A 147 -15.45 -18.65 -32.66
N GLY A 148 -15.16 -17.91 -33.73
CA GLY A 148 -16.18 -17.28 -34.56
C GLY A 148 -17.28 -18.26 -34.91
N LYS A 149 -18.51 -17.86 -34.61
CA LYS A 149 -19.72 -18.40 -35.23
C LYS A 149 -19.52 -18.29 -36.75
N GLU A 150 -19.33 -19.41 -37.43
CA GLU A 150 -19.41 -19.46 -38.89
C GLU A 150 -20.86 -19.16 -39.31
N PRO A 151 -21.11 -18.12 -40.13
CA PRO A 151 -22.41 -17.90 -40.73
C PRO A 151 -22.70 -18.96 -41.79
N ALA A 152 -23.96 -19.39 -41.78
CA ALA A 152 -24.58 -20.48 -42.56
C ALA A 152 -24.40 -20.39 -44.08
#